data_AF-A0A397TYB7-F1
#
_entry.id   AF-A0A397TYB7-F1
#
_cell.length_a   1.000
_cell.length_b   1.000
_cell.length_c   1.000
_cell.angle_alpha   90.00
_cell.angle_beta   90.00
_cell.angle_gamma   90.00
#
_symmetry.space_group_name_H-M   'P 1'
#
loop_
_entity.id
_entity.type
_entity.pdbx_description
1 polymer ?
#
loop_
_entity_poly.entity_id
_entity_poly.type
_entity_poly.pdbx_seq_one_letter_code
_entity_poly.pdbx_strand_id
1 'polypeptide(L)'
;MELLEPIYEATNLLFSSSHPTLGDLRTVFYVIIEVLNDSQIEENTVKGQIAKKISRKIYHYWNKLQTYFHEAVLLDPSTKFTTFEHSTQRDNALRQIRSTYQTYISAEENTTLRAETQTETTSAHDYFR
;
A
#
# COMPACT_ATOMS: atom_id res chain seq x y z
N MET A 1 1.38 15.15 -27.07
CA MET A 1 0.47 14.44 -26.14
C MET A 1 1.22 14.27 -24.80
N GLU A 2 1.73 15.36 -24.23
CA GLU A 2 2.77 15.31 -23.17
C GLU A 2 2.22 15.09 -21.75
N LEU A 3 0.94 15.38 -21.50
CA LEU A 3 0.36 15.26 -20.15
C LEU A 3 0.29 13.80 -19.65
N LEU A 4 0.02 12.87 -20.56
CA LEU A 4 -0.23 11.47 -20.23
C LEU A 4 1.03 10.61 -20.32
N GLU A 5 2.12 11.16 -20.85
CA GLU A 5 3.35 10.41 -21.08
C GLU A 5 4.02 9.97 -19.76
N PRO A 6 4.17 10.82 -18.73
CA PRO A 6 4.68 10.36 -17.43
C PRO A 6 3.75 9.34 -16.76
N ILE A 7 2.44 9.45 -17.00
CA ILE A 7 1.46 8.48 -16.49
C ILE A 7 1.64 7.13 -17.18
N TYR A 8 1.82 7.16 -18.50
CA TYR A 8 2.08 5.98 -19.31
C TYR A 8 3.37 5.28 -18.88
N GLU A 9 4.46 6.02 -18.68
CA GLU A 9 5.74 5.48 -18.21
C GLU A 9 5.64 4.87 -16.82
N ALA A 10 5.04 5.58 -15.86
CA ALA A 10 4.90 5.09 -14.49
C ALA A 10 4.02 3.82 -14.44
N THR A 11 2.98 3.75 -15.28
CA THR A 11 2.11 2.58 -15.37
C THR A 11 2.81 1.40 -16.06
N ASN A 12 3.58 1.65 -17.13
CA ASN A 12 4.39 0.62 -17.78
C ASN A 12 5.43 0.03 -16.82
N LEU A 13 6.06 0.88 -16.00
CA LEU A 13 7.02 0.44 -15.00
C LEU A 13 6.37 -0.51 -13.98
N LEU A 14 5.15 -0.20 -13.53
CA LEU A 14 4.35 -1.09 -12.68
C LEU A 14 4.06 -2.44 -13.37
N PHE A 15 3.64 -2.42 -14.63
CA PHE A 15 3.33 -3.62 -15.41
C PHE A 15 4.57 -4.46 -15.77
N SER A 16 5.75 -3.84 -15.81
CA SER A 16 7.01 -4.55 -16.08
C SER A 16 7.51 -5.35 -14.87
N SER A 17 7.01 -5.05 -13.67
CA SER A 17 7.30 -5.84 -12.47
C SER A 17 6.57 -7.18 -12.55
N SER A 18 7.29 -8.29 -12.32
CA SER A 18 6.67 -9.62 -12.27
C SER A 18 5.75 -9.79 -11.06
N HIS A 19 5.96 -9.01 -10.01
CA HIS A 19 5.20 -9.05 -8.75
C HIS A 19 5.10 -7.63 -8.18
N PRO A 20 4.32 -6.71 -8.80
CA PRO A 20 4.20 -5.35 -8.31
C PRO A 20 3.62 -5.39 -6.91
N THR A 21 4.32 -4.77 -5.96
CA THR A 21 3.84 -4.73 -4.57
C THR A 21 2.89 -3.55 -4.39
N LEU A 22 2.15 -3.56 -3.28
CA LEU A 22 1.32 -2.40 -2.96
C LEU A 22 2.20 -1.15 -2.80
N GLY A 23 3.42 -1.30 -2.27
CA GLY A 23 4.46 -0.26 -2.20
C GLY A 23 4.79 0.37 -3.54
N ASP A 24 4.96 -0.44 -4.57
CA ASP A 24 5.22 0.02 -5.94
C ASP A 24 4.03 0.82 -6.48
N LEU A 25 2.80 0.32 -6.26
CA LEU A 25 1.57 0.99 -6.69
C LEU A 25 1.42 2.37 -6.05
N ARG A 26 1.76 2.49 -4.77
CA ARG A 26 1.76 3.78 -4.06
C ARG A 26 2.74 4.77 -4.64
N THR A 27 3.96 4.31 -4.92
CA THR A 27 5.03 5.15 -5.46
C THR A 27 4.64 5.67 -6.83
N VAL A 28 4.07 4.82 -7.69
CA VAL A 28 3.56 5.20 -9.00
C VAL A 28 2.43 6.24 -8.90
N PHE A 29 1.45 6.03 -8.02
CA PHE A 29 0.38 7.02 -7.82
C PHE A 29 0.89 8.34 -7.27
N TYR A 30 1.90 8.32 -6.41
CA TYR A 30 2.54 9.53 -5.91
C TYR A 30 3.13 10.37 -7.05
N VAL A 31 3.99 9.75 -7.87
CA VAL A 31 4.62 10.40 -9.04
C VAL A 31 3.58 10.93 -10.01
N ILE A 32 2.52 10.16 -10.29
CA ILE A 32 1.45 10.59 -11.19
C ILE A 32 0.73 11.83 -10.64
N ILE A 33 0.44 11.88 -9.34
CA ILE A 33 -0.22 13.04 -8.72
C ILE A 33 0.66 14.28 -8.80
N GLU A 34 1.96 14.15 -8.57
CA GLU A 34 2.93 15.25 -8.65
C GLU A 34 2.92 15.89 -10.05
N VAL A 35 3.06 15.08 -11.09
CA VAL A 35 3.00 15.52 -12.50
C VAL A 35 1.67 16.20 -12.84
N LEU A 36 0.55 15.65 -12.34
CA LEU A 36 -0.77 16.21 -12.55
C LEU A 36 -0.97 17.54 -11.81
N ASN A 37 -0.32 17.75 -10.67
CA ASN A 37 -0.39 19.00 -9.92
C ASN A 37 0.40 20.11 -10.63
N ASP A 38 1.59 19.81 -11.16
CA ASP A 38 2.35 20.77 -11.96
C ASP A 38 1.58 21.21 -13.21
N SER A 39 0.87 20.27 -13.83
CA SER A 39 0.03 20.55 -14.99
C SER A 39 -1.25 21.33 -14.67
N GLN A 40 -1.63 21.47 -13.39
CA GLN A 40 -2.81 22.24 -12.95
C GLN A 40 -2.51 23.73 -12.76
N ILE A 41 -1.24 24.15 -12.78
CA ILE A 41 -0.85 25.57 -12.63
C ILE A 41 -1.53 26.45 -13.70
N GLU A 42 -1.76 25.90 -14.90
CA GLU A 42 -2.51 26.55 -15.98
C GLU A 42 -3.97 26.09 -16.02
N GLU A 43 -4.72 26.32 -14.93
CA GLU A 43 -6.07 25.76 -14.71
C GLU A 43 -7.09 26.10 -15.82
N ASN A 44 -6.92 27.23 -16.50
CA ASN A 44 -7.80 27.69 -17.58
C ASN A 44 -7.59 26.96 -18.91
N THR A 45 -6.55 26.14 -19.03
CA THR A 45 -6.26 25.38 -20.24
C THR A 45 -7.02 24.04 -20.23
N VAL A 46 -7.25 23.49 -21.42
CA VAL A 46 -7.80 22.12 -21.57
C VAL A 46 -6.91 21.11 -20.84
N LYS A 47 -5.58 21.30 -20.87
CA LYS A 47 -4.59 20.47 -20.18
C LYS A 47 -4.80 20.52 -18.65
N GLY A 48 -4.91 21.71 -18.06
CA GLY A 48 -5.14 21.89 -16.62
C GLY A 48 -6.47 21.30 -16.15
N GLN A 49 -7.53 21.45 -16.95
CA GLN A 49 -8.84 20.84 -16.63
C GLN A 49 -8.80 19.31 -16.69
N ILE A 50 -8.12 18.73 -17.68
CA ILE A 50 -7.93 17.28 -17.78
C ILE A 50 -7.11 16.78 -16.59
N ALA A 51 -5.99 17.45 -16.27
CA ALA A 51 -5.13 17.09 -15.15
C ALA A 51 -5.89 17.07 -13.82
N LYS A 52 -6.71 18.11 -13.57
CA LYS A 52 -7.58 18.22 -12.38
C LYS A 52 -8.61 17.10 -12.28
N LYS A 53 -9.20 16.68 -13.41
CA LYS A 53 -10.17 15.57 -13.41
C LYS A 53 -9.49 14.22 -13.12
N ILE A 54 -8.31 14.00 -13.70
CA ILE A 54 -7.53 12.78 -13.47
C ILE A 54 -7.05 12.70 -12.02
N SER A 55 -6.48 13.79 -11.49
CA SER A 55 -5.97 13.82 -10.11
C SER A 55 -7.08 13.53 -9.09
N ARG A 56 -8.27 14.12 -9.28
CA ARG A 56 -9.46 13.81 -8.46
C ARG A 56 -9.87 12.34 -8.52
N LYS A 57 -9.86 11.75 -9.72
CA LYS A 57 -10.21 10.34 -9.90
C LYS A 57 -9.20 9.44 -9.17
N ILE A 58 -7.90 9.70 -9.34
CA ILE A 58 -6.83 8.95 -8.66
C ILE A 58 -6.96 9.08 -7.14
N TYR A 59 -7.16 10.29 -6.61
CA TYR A 59 -7.33 10.52 -5.18
C TYR A 59 -8.54 9.74 -4.61
N HIS A 60 -9.64 9.71 -5.35
CA HIS A 60 -10.82 8.94 -4.96
C HIS A 60 -10.57 7.42 -4.91
N TYR A 61 -9.83 6.87 -5.87
CA TYR A 61 -9.43 5.46 -5.84
C TYR A 61 -8.43 5.18 -4.71
N TRP A 62 -7.45 6.07 -4.54
CA TRP A 62 -6.41 5.93 -3.54
C TRP A 62 -6.97 5.89 -2.13
N ASN A 63 -7.90 6.79 -1.78
CA ASN A 63 -8.52 6.79 -0.46
C ASN A 63 -9.24 5.46 -0.11
N LYS A 64 -9.78 4.75 -1.11
CA LYS A 64 -10.40 3.44 -0.91
C LYS A 64 -9.36 2.34 -0.71
N LEU A 65 -8.23 2.43 -1.40
CA LEU A 65 -7.13 1.47 -1.32
C LEU A 65 -6.28 1.65 -0.06
N GLN A 66 -6.16 2.89 0.44
CA GLN A 66 -5.32 3.23 1.58
C GLN A 66 -5.67 2.43 2.84
N THR A 67 -6.94 2.09 3.05
CA THR A 67 -7.39 1.25 4.18
C THR A 67 -6.72 -0.12 4.20
N TYR A 68 -6.47 -0.72 3.04
CA TYR A 68 -5.81 -2.03 2.90
C TYR A 68 -4.28 -1.92 2.87
N PHE A 69 -3.76 -0.70 2.74
CA PHE A 69 -2.34 -0.46 2.54
C PHE A 69 -1.50 -0.71 3.78
N HIS A 70 -2.05 -0.41 4.95
CA HIS A 70 -1.38 -0.61 6.23
C HIS A 70 -1.08 -2.09 6.52
N GLU A 71 -1.95 -2.99 6.06
CA GLU A 71 -1.76 -4.44 6.16
C GLU A 71 -0.77 -4.96 5.10
N ALA A 72 -0.80 -4.41 3.89
CA ALA A 72 0.15 -4.82 2.84
C ALA A 72 1.60 -4.38 3.12
N VAL A 73 1.81 -3.22 3.74
CA VAL A 73 3.14 -2.79 4.24
C VAL A 73 3.68 -3.79 5.27
N LEU A 74 2.79 -4.47 6.01
CA LEU A 74 3.14 -5.48 7.00
C LEU A 74 3.62 -6.79 6.35
N LEU A 75 3.10 -7.10 5.15
CA LEU A 75 3.40 -8.32 4.39
C LEU A 75 4.53 -8.13 3.37
N ASP A 76 4.86 -6.89 3.00
CA ASP A 76 5.98 -6.57 2.12
C ASP A 76 7.04 -5.71 2.83
N PRO A 77 8.08 -6.33 3.43
CA PRO A 77 9.17 -5.62 4.11
C PRO A 77 9.97 -4.70 3.19
N SER A 78 9.78 -4.81 1.86
CA SER A 78 10.38 -3.94 0.86
C SER A 78 9.70 -2.56 0.81
N THR A 79 8.50 -2.42 1.38
CA THR A 79 7.77 -1.15 1.40
C THR A 79 8.46 -0.16 2.32
N LYS A 80 9.38 0.62 1.78
CA LYS A 80 10.14 1.60 2.55
C LYS A 80 9.20 2.67 3.10
N PHE A 81 9.18 2.84 4.44
CA PHE A 81 8.45 3.92 5.14
C PHE A 81 8.78 5.34 4.63
N THR A 82 9.76 5.48 3.74
CA THR A 82 10.14 6.70 3.04
C THR A 82 9.07 7.21 2.08
N THR A 83 8.06 6.41 1.70
CA THR A 83 6.98 6.83 0.79
C THR A 83 5.83 7.58 1.47
N PHE A 84 5.91 7.83 2.79
CA PHE A 84 4.93 8.66 3.51
C PHE A 84 5.40 10.12 3.52
N GLU A 85 4.65 11.02 2.88
CA GLU A 85 4.98 12.46 2.82
C GLU A 85 5.01 13.14 4.18
N HIS A 86 4.09 12.77 5.08
CA HIS A 86 3.94 13.41 6.38
C HIS A 86 4.30 12.47 7.52
N SER A 87 5.04 13.00 8.51
CA SER A 87 5.39 12.28 9.74
C SER A 87 4.16 11.73 10.45
N THR A 88 3.07 12.50 10.50
CA THR A 88 1.80 12.06 11.12
C THR A 88 1.18 10.84 10.42
N GLN A 89 1.25 10.79 9.08
CA GLN A 89 0.73 9.64 8.32
C GLN A 89 1.59 8.40 8.54
N ARG A 90 2.92 8.58 8.56
CA ARG A 90 3.87 7.51 8.88
C ARG A 90 3.65 6.96 10.28
N ASP A 91 3.51 7.83 11.27
CA ASP A 91 3.35 7.44 12.67
C ASP A 91 1.99 6.75 12.90
N ASN A 92 0.94 7.18 12.20
CA ASN A 92 -0.35 6.47 12.20
C ASN A 92 -0.23 5.08 11.57
N ALA A 93 0.44 4.97 10.42
CA ALA A 93 0.69 3.68 9.77
C ALA A 93 1.49 2.74 10.69
N LEU A 94 2.55 3.23 11.35
CA LEU A 94 3.33 2.46 12.33
C LEU A 94 2.47 1.99 13.50
N ARG A 95 1.57 2.84 14.01
CA ARG A 95 0.66 2.47 15.10
C ARG A 95 -0.29 1.36 14.68
N GLN A 96 -0.88 1.46 13.48
CA GLN A 96 -1.76 0.43 12.94
C GLN A 96 -1.02 -0.88 12.70
N ILE A 97 0.19 -0.83 12.12
CA ILE A 97 1.05 -2.00 11.91
C ILE A 97 1.34 -2.70 13.25
N ARG A 98 1.73 -1.95 14.29
CA ARG A 98 1.99 -2.51 15.62
C ARG A 98 0.73 -3.15 16.22
N SER A 99 -0.42 -2.50 16.10
CA SER A 99 -1.70 -3.02 16.60
C SER A 99 -2.09 -4.32 15.90
N THR A 100 -1.92 -4.39 14.58
CA THR A 100 -2.19 -5.60 13.80
C THR A 100 -1.25 -6.73 14.20
N TYR A 101 0.06 -6.46 14.33
CA TYR A 101 1.03 -7.46 14.77
C TYR A 101 0.73 -8.01 16.17
N GLN A 102 0.37 -7.13 17.11
CA GLN A 102 -0.05 -7.52 18.46
C GLN A 102 -1.30 -8.41 18.43
N THR A 103 -2.26 -8.09 17.55
CA THR A 103 -3.49 -8.90 17.39
C THR A 103 -3.17 -10.30 16.88
N TYR A 104 -2.24 -10.43 15.92
CA TYR A 104 -1.79 -11.73 15.42
C TYR A 104 -1.07 -12.55 16.49
N ILE A 105 -0.11 -11.95 17.23
CA ILE A 105 0.58 -12.63 18.34
C ILE A 105 -0.42 -13.11 19.38
N SER A 106 -1.32 -12.24 19.83
CA SER A 106 -2.31 -12.62 20.84
C SER A 106 -3.32 -13.66 20.34
N ALA A 107 -3.63 -13.67 19.05
CA ALA A 107 -4.45 -14.74 18.46
C ALA A 107 -3.67 -16.06 18.43
N GLU A 108 -2.40 -16.04 18.05
CA GLU A 108 -1.52 -17.21 18.04
C GLU A 108 -1.34 -17.79 19.45
N GLU A 109 -1.00 -16.96 20.45
CA GLU A 109 -0.89 -17.36 21.87
C GLU A 109 -2.18 -18.00 22.40
N ASN A 110 -3.35 -17.44 22.08
CA ASN A 110 -4.64 -18.04 22.45
C ASN A 110 -4.92 -19.38 21.74
N THR A 111 -4.37 -19.56 20.54
CA THR A 111 -4.51 -20.81 19.77
C THR A 111 -3.56 -21.88 20.30
N THR A 112 -2.33 -21.50 20.66
CA THR A 112 -1.31 -22.38 21.28
C THR A 112 -1.75 -22.84 22.66
N LEU A 113 -2.26 -21.93 23.51
CA LEU A 113 -2.81 -22.28 24.83
C LEU A 113 -3.98 -23.27 24.71
N ARG A 114 -4.85 -23.11 23.70
CA ARG A 114 -5.94 -24.06 23.42
C ARG A 114 -5.44 -25.42 22.93
N ALA A 115 -4.39 -25.45 22.11
CA ALA A 115 -3.78 -26.70 21.63
C ALA A 115 -3.05 -27.45 22.76
N GLU A 116 -2.37 -26.73 23.66
CA GLU A 116 -1.71 -27.30 24.86
C GLU A 116 -2.74 -27.83 25.87
N THR A 117 -3.92 -27.21 25.98
CA THR A 117 -5.00 -27.72 26.85
C THR A 117 -5.71 -28.95 26.24
N GLN A 118 -5.48 -29.26 24.96
CA GLN A 118 -6.17 -30.33 24.22
C GLN A 118 -5.26 -31.50 23.78
N THR A 119 -3.96 -31.48 24.11
CA THR A 119 -3.01 -32.53 23.69
C THR A 119 -2.63 -33.51 24.80
N GLU A 120 -3.64 -34.20 25.34
CA GLU A 120 -3.52 -35.65 25.59
C GLU A 120 -4.24 -36.38 24.44
N THR A 121 -3.67 -36.34 23.23
CA THR A 121 -3.69 -37.46 22.27
C THR A 121 -2.87 -37.12 21.04
N THR A 122 -1.89 -37.98 20.81
CA THR A 122 -0.95 -38.05 19.68
C THR A 122 -1.56 -37.80 18.31
N SER A 123 -0.99 -36.90 17.52
CA SER A 123 -0.90 -37.07 16.06
C SER A 123 0.24 -36.26 15.46
N ALA A 124 1.05 -36.93 14.63
CA ALA A 124 2.29 -36.46 14.05
C ALA A 124 2.06 -35.53 12.86
N HIS A 125 2.62 -34.32 12.92
CA HIS A 125 2.74 -33.44 11.76
C HIS A 125 4.03 -32.62 11.83
N ASP A 126 5.14 -33.28 11.49
CA ASP A 126 6.41 -32.66 11.12
C ASP A 126 6.25 -32.06 9.71
N TYR A 127 6.09 -30.74 9.59
CA TYR A 127 5.93 -30.06 8.29
C TYR A 127 7.23 -29.52 7.69
N PHE A 128 8.38 -29.73 8.34
CA PHE A 128 9.65 -29.26 7.83
C PHE A 128 10.72 -30.34 7.99
N ARG A 129 10.74 -31.27 7.02
CA ARG A 129 11.93 -32.01 6.61
C ARG A 129 12.39 -31.51 5.25
#